data_AF-A0A8J6K450-F1
#
_entry.id   AF-A0A8J6K450-F1
#
_cell.length_a   1.000
_cell.length_b   1.000
_cell.length_c   1.000
_cell.angle_alpha   90.00
_cell.angle_beta   90.00
_cell.angle_gamma   90.00
#
_symmetry.space_group_name_H-M   'P 1'
#
loop_
_entity.id
_entity.type
_entity.pdbx_description
1 polymer ?
#
loop_
_entity_poly.entity_id
_entity_poly.type
_entity_poly.pdbx_seq_one_letter_code
_entity_poly.pdbx_strand_id
1 'polypeptide(L)'
;MGIYCTCFCYIRIIDGRNLMPLLTRETLHSEHEFLFHYCGTQLHAVRWHQKESGAIWKAHYMTPVFFPEGAIGCYNTKVCGCEGDHVDHHDPPLLFELLADPSESKPLDARVDPQYKSVLSRIKMAVTEHQKTISVVPQQFSFFNNLWRPWLQPCCGTFPFCWCDKEDHNVAGLMG
;
A
#
# COMPACT_ATOMS: atom_id res chain seq x y z
N MET A 1 43.08 -21.32 -10.44
CA MET A 1 41.84 -21.34 -11.23
C MET A 1 40.68 -21.39 -10.24
N GLY A 2 40.31 -20.25 -9.66
CA GLY A 2 39.25 -20.17 -8.67
C GLY A 2 37.91 -20.14 -9.39
N ILE A 3 37.05 -21.12 -9.11
CA ILE A 3 35.68 -21.13 -9.60
C ILE A 3 34.97 -19.99 -8.88
N TYR A 4 34.75 -18.88 -9.59
CA TYR A 4 33.82 -17.86 -9.16
C TYR A 4 32.44 -18.51 -9.13
N CYS A 5 31.92 -18.72 -7.92
CA CYS A 5 30.51 -18.97 -7.75
C CYS A 5 29.79 -17.65 -8.02
N THR A 6 29.52 -17.34 -9.29
CA THR A 6 28.54 -16.30 -9.65
C THR A 6 27.16 -16.84 -9.36
N CYS A 7 26.83 -16.93 -8.08
CA CYS A 7 25.43 -17.00 -7.68
C CYS A 7 24.86 -15.62 -8.02
N PHE A 8 24.08 -15.52 -9.11
CA PHE A 8 23.16 -14.41 -9.30
C PHE A 8 22.20 -14.43 -8.11
N CYS A 9 22.58 -13.75 -7.04
CA CYS A 9 21.67 -13.45 -5.95
C CYS A 9 20.72 -12.39 -6.51
N TYR A 10 19.54 -12.81 -6.98
CA TYR A 10 18.41 -11.91 -7.18
C TYR A 10 18.00 -11.39 -5.79
N ILE A 11 18.74 -10.41 -5.27
CA ILE A 11 18.42 -9.77 -4.00
C ILE A 11 17.21 -8.86 -4.27
N ARG A 12 16.03 -9.35 -3.90
CA ARG A 12 14.79 -8.58 -3.91
C ARG A 12 14.80 -7.62 -2.72
N ILE A 13 14.42 -6.37 -2.96
CA ILE A 13 14.18 -5.39 -1.90
C ILE A 13 12.89 -5.77 -1.16
N ILE A 14 12.94 -5.79 0.17
CA ILE A 14 11.81 -6.07 1.04
C ILE A 14 11.49 -4.80 1.84
N ASP A 15 10.29 -4.27 1.65
CA ASP A 15 9.86 -3.05 2.34
C ASP A 15 9.48 -3.30 3.81
N GLY A 16 9.04 -4.52 4.13
CA GLY A 16 8.71 -4.93 5.48
C GLY A 16 9.93 -4.96 6.39
N ARG A 17 9.76 -4.47 7.63
CA ARG A 17 10.79 -4.51 8.68
C ARG A 17 10.44 -5.53 9.77
N ASN A 18 11.46 -6.10 10.39
CA ASN A 18 11.29 -7.01 11.51
C ASN A 18 10.67 -6.27 12.71
N LEU A 19 9.52 -6.72 13.18
CA LEU A 19 8.82 -6.14 14.34
C LEU A 19 9.17 -6.83 15.66
N MET A 20 9.95 -7.92 15.66
CA MET A 20 10.29 -8.63 16.90
C MET A 20 10.91 -7.72 17.96
N PRO A 21 11.90 -6.84 17.66
CA PRO A 21 12.47 -5.96 18.68
C PRO A 21 11.46 -5.00 19.29
N LEU A 22 10.45 -4.57 18.51
CA LEU A 22 9.37 -3.73 19.01
C LEU A 22 8.42 -4.52 19.92
N LEU A 23 8.06 -5.74 19.52
CA LEU A 23 7.15 -6.61 20.27
C LEU A 23 7.76 -7.12 21.58
N THR A 24 9.06 -7.41 21.60
CA THR A 24 9.82 -7.80 22.80
C THR A 24 10.24 -6.61 23.66
N ARG A 25 9.88 -5.38 23.24
CA ARG A 25 10.19 -4.10 23.92
C ARG A 25 11.70 -3.81 24.02
N GLU A 26 12.49 -4.36 23.10
CA GLU A 26 13.90 -4.01 22.92
C GLU A 26 14.04 -2.64 22.24
N THR A 27 13.07 -2.25 21.41
CA THR A 27 12.98 -0.92 20.81
C THR A 27 11.62 -0.27 21.09
N LEU A 28 11.59 1.06 21.16
CA LEU A 28 10.35 1.83 21.37
C LEU A 28 9.56 2.09 20.08
N HIS A 29 10.26 2.06 18.94
CA HIS A 29 9.68 2.40 17.64
C HIS A 29 10.12 1.38 16.58
N SER A 30 9.22 1.17 15.62
CA SER A 30 9.51 0.39 14.41
C SER A 30 10.58 1.09 13.56
N GLU A 31 11.38 0.30 12.83
CA GLU A 31 12.41 0.82 11.93
C GLU A 31 11.83 1.65 10.77
N HIS A 32 10.57 1.42 10.38
CA HIS A 32 9.87 2.15 9.32
C HIS A 32 9.85 3.66 9.59
N GLU A 33 10.70 4.39 8.85
CA GLU A 33 10.70 5.85 8.82
C GLU A 33 9.67 6.37 7.81
N PHE A 34 9.58 5.74 6.63
CA PHE A 34 8.60 6.08 5.59
C PHE A 34 7.65 4.92 5.31
N LEU A 35 6.38 5.25 5.07
CA LEU A 35 5.40 4.36 4.46
C LEU A 35 4.80 5.04 3.24
N PHE A 36 4.68 4.28 2.15
CA PHE A 36 4.14 4.74 0.88
C PHE A 36 2.75 4.13 0.68
N HIS A 37 1.74 4.97 0.47
CA HIS A 37 0.35 4.57 0.32
C HIS A 37 -0.05 4.65 -1.15
N TYR A 38 -0.20 3.50 -1.79
CA TYR A 38 -0.62 3.37 -3.18
C TYR A 38 -2.12 3.10 -3.29
N CYS A 39 -2.75 3.67 -4.33
CA CYS A 39 -4.07 3.29 -4.80
C CYS A 39 -3.92 2.86 -6.27
N GLY A 40 -4.17 1.58 -6.55
CA GLY A 40 -3.82 1.00 -7.85
C GLY A 40 -2.33 1.14 -8.13
N THR A 41 -1.97 1.79 -9.23
CA THR A 41 -0.58 2.06 -9.64
C THR A 41 -0.06 3.42 -9.22
N GLN A 42 -0.90 4.26 -8.60
CA GLN A 42 -0.59 5.65 -8.26
C GLN A 42 -0.18 5.79 -6.79
N LEU A 43 0.88 6.55 -6.53
CA LEU A 43 1.28 6.93 -5.18
C LEU A 43 0.37 8.06 -4.70
N HIS A 44 -0.54 7.76 -3.77
CA HIS A 44 -1.52 8.74 -3.27
C HIS A 44 -0.99 9.52 -2.08
N ALA A 45 -0.31 8.85 -1.15
CA ALA A 45 0.18 9.50 0.06
C ALA A 45 1.48 8.89 0.58
N VAL A 46 2.18 9.65 1.42
CA VAL A 46 3.41 9.22 2.09
C VAL A 46 3.33 9.62 3.56
N ARG A 47 3.56 8.65 4.44
CA ARG A 47 3.71 8.90 5.88
C ARG A 47 5.19 8.89 6.23
N TRP A 48 5.64 9.91 6.93
CA TRP A 48 6.99 10.02 7.47
C TRP A 48 6.95 10.12 8.99
N HIS A 49 7.65 9.22 9.68
CA HIS A 49 7.88 9.28 11.11
C HIS A 49 9.27 9.88 11.36
N GLN A 50 9.29 11.12 11.87
CA GLN A 50 10.51 11.82 12.20
C GLN A 50 10.99 11.37 13.58
N LYS A 51 11.98 10.48 13.63
CA LYS A 51 12.39 9.78 14.85
C LYS A 51 12.91 10.73 15.94
N GLU A 52 13.55 11.83 15.56
CA GLU A 52 14.17 12.77 16.49
C GLU A 52 13.14 13.59 17.27
N SER A 53 12.05 13.98 16.62
CA SER A 53 10.97 14.76 17.23
C SER A 53 9.78 13.90 17.68
N GLY A 54 9.67 12.68 17.17
CA GLY A 54 8.49 11.82 17.30
C GLY A 54 7.32 12.27 16.42
N ALA A 55 7.46 13.37 15.66
CA ALA A 55 6.39 13.87 14.80
C ALA A 55 6.06 12.90 13.67
N ILE A 56 4.78 12.79 13.34
CA ILE A 56 4.30 11.95 12.24
C ILE A 56 3.67 12.86 11.20
N TRP A 57 4.29 12.93 10.04
CA TRP A 57 3.85 13.73 8.92
C TRP A 57 3.17 12.84 7.89
N LYS A 58 2.12 13.34 7.23
CA LYS A 58 1.50 12.66 6.10
C LYS A 58 1.23 13.64 4.98
N ALA A 59 1.79 13.36 3.81
CA ALA A 59 1.58 14.13 2.59
C ALA A 59 0.66 13.37 1.65
N HIS A 60 -0.39 14.01 1.14
CA HIS A 60 -1.27 13.48 0.10
C HIS A 60 -1.01 14.19 -1.22
N TYR A 61 -0.58 13.43 -2.23
CA TYR A 61 -0.45 13.87 -3.61
C TYR A 61 -1.78 13.78 -4.36
N MET A 62 -2.64 12.85 -3.94
CA MET A 62 -3.96 12.64 -4.52
C MET A 62 -4.96 12.32 -3.41
N THR A 63 -6.19 12.81 -3.53
CA THR A 63 -7.31 12.47 -2.65
C THR A 63 -8.53 12.04 -3.47
N PRO A 64 -9.35 11.09 -2.99
CA PRO A 64 -10.56 10.69 -3.69
C PRO A 64 -11.59 11.83 -3.72
N VAL A 65 -12.32 11.95 -4.83
CA VAL A 65 -13.49 12.82 -4.94
C VAL A 65 -14.69 12.10 -4.32
N PHE A 66 -15.09 12.52 -3.12
CA PHE A 66 -16.20 11.91 -2.41
C PHE A 66 -17.56 12.23 -3.03
N PHE A 67 -18.50 11.29 -2.89
CA PHE A 67 -19.86 11.45 -3.39
C PHE A 67 -20.90 10.90 -2.40
N PRO A 68 -21.91 11.69 -2.00
CA PRO A 68 -22.14 13.09 -2.40
C PRO A 68 -21.08 14.05 -1.83
N GLU A 69 -21.03 15.29 -2.31
CA GLU A 69 -20.08 16.30 -1.82
C GLU A 69 -20.19 16.47 -0.29
N GLY A 70 -19.05 16.59 0.39
CA GLY A 70 -18.97 16.64 1.86
C GLY A 70 -19.11 15.28 2.56
N ALA A 71 -19.29 14.18 1.83
CA ALA A 71 -19.21 12.83 2.38
C ALA A 71 -17.76 12.44 2.73
N ILE A 72 -17.61 11.28 3.37
CA ILE A 72 -16.32 10.64 3.71
C ILE A 72 -16.04 9.40 2.84
N GLY A 73 -16.75 9.26 1.72
CA GLY A 73 -16.67 8.07 0.86
C GLY A 73 -17.41 8.24 -0.46
N CYS A 74 -17.32 7.23 -1.31
CA CYS A 74 -17.91 7.20 -2.65
C CYS A 74 -19.14 6.27 -2.67
N TYR A 75 -20.29 6.78 -2.21
CA TYR A 75 -21.49 5.96 -1.97
C TYR A 75 -22.21 5.50 -3.25
N ASN A 76 -21.99 6.22 -4.37
CA ASN A 76 -22.51 5.89 -5.70
C ASN A 76 -21.81 4.66 -6.31
N THR A 77 -20.49 4.59 -6.24
CA THR A 77 -19.67 3.49 -6.79
C THR A 77 -19.32 2.43 -5.76
N LYS A 78 -19.64 2.66 -4.48
CA LYS A 78 -19.28 1.86 -3.29
C LYS A 78 -17.77 1.83 -2.97
N VAL A 79 -16.92 2.01 -3.97
CA VAL A 79 -15.47 2.08 -3.86
C VAL A 79 -14.98 3.32 -4.59
N CYS A 80 -14.09 4.09 -3.97
CA CYS A 80 -13.49 5.26 -4.62
C CYS A 80 -12.48 4.84 -5.69
N GLY A 81 -12.48 5.54 -6.83
CA GLY A 81 -11.48 5.35 -7.87
C GLY A 81 -10.10 5.87 -7.44
N CYS A 82 -9.05 5.40 -8.13
CA CYS A 82 -7.66 5.75 -7.82
C CYS A 82 -7.03 6.74 -8.81
N GLU A 83 -7.70 7.04 -9.93
CA GLU A 83 -7.16 7.81 -11.06
C GLU A 83 -8.27 8.53 -11.84
N GLY A 84 -7.87 9.43 -12.75
CA GLY A 84 -8.78 10.18 -13.61
C GLY A 84 -9.69 11.12 -12.82
N ASP A 85 -10.93 11.27 -13.27
CA ASP A 85 -11.92 12.19 -12.69
C ASP A 85 -12.43 11.76 -11.29
N HIS A 86 -11.90 10.66 -10.75
CA HIS A 86 -12.24 10.16 -9.42
C HIS A 86 -11.32 10.67 -8.31
N VAL A 87 -10.27 11.41 -8.66
CA VAL A 87 -9.28 11.92 -7.70
C VAL A 87 -8.94 13.39 -7.97
N ASP A 88 -8.68 14.13 -6.90
CA ASP A 88 -8.10 15.47 -6.94
C ASP A 88 -6.58 15.36 -6.77
N HIS A 89 -5.84 16.05 -7.64
CA HIS A 89 -4.38 16.11 -7.61
C HIS A 89 -3.90 17.37 -6.88
N HIS A 90 -2.88 17.22 -6.03
CA HIS A 90 -2.34 18.29 -5.20
C HIS A 90 -0.87 18.57 -5.51
N ASP A 91 -0.56 19.77 -5.99
CA ASP A 91 0.80 20.28 -6.15
C ASP A 91 0.89 21.75 -5.69
N PRO A 92 1.47 22.04 -4.51
CA PRO A 92 2.13 21.10 -3.58
C PRO A 92 1.14 20.11 -2.92
N PRO A 93 1.60 18.94 -2.44
CA PRO A 93 0.75 17.97 -1.76
C PRO A 93 0.18 18.54 -0.45
N LEU A 94 -1.01 18.09 -0.07
CA LEU A 94 -1.61 18.40 1.23
C LEU A 94 -0.78 17.76 2.33
N LEU A 95 -0.35 18.54 3.32
CA LEU A 95 0.51 18.05 4.41
C LEU A 95 -0.23 18.11 5.75
N PHE A 96 -0.12 17.07 6.55
CA PHE A 96 -0.74 16.95 7.87
C PHE A 96 0.27 16.47 8.92
N GLU A 97 0.09 16.89 10.17
CA GLU A 97 0.78 16.33 11.33
C GLU A 97 -0.17 15.41 12.10
N LEU A 98 0.00 14.09 11.96
CA LEU A 98 -0.96 13.10 12.45
C LEU A 98 -1.06 13.00 13.98
N LEU A 99 -0.03 13.44 14.72
CA LEU A 99 -0.12 13.48 16.18
C LEU A 99 -1.01 14.63 16.67
N ALA A 100 -0.99 15.77 15.97
CA ALA A 100 -1.81 16.93 16.28
C ALA A 100 -3.22 16.82 15.66
N ASP A 101 -3.32 16.27 14.46
CA ASP A 101 -4.57 16.03 13.74
C ASP A 101 -4.66 14.59 13.19
N PRO A 102 -5.04 13.62 14.04
CA PRO A 102 -5.27 12.25 13.60
C PRO A 102 -6.41 12.10 12.59
N SER A 103 -7.30 13.10 12.49
CA SER A 103 -8.47 13.09 11.60
C SER A 103 -8.15 13.57 10.19
N GLU A 104 -6.96 14.12 9.96
CA GLU A 104 -6.53 14.67 8.67
C GLU A 104 -7.53 15.72 8.12
N SER A 105 -8.09 16.53 9.02
CA SER A 105 -9.13 17.51 8.71
C SER A 105 -8.57 18.91 8.44
N LYS A 106 -7.34 19.20 8.89
CA LYS A 106 -6.72 20.52 8.80
C LYS A 106 -5.34 20.44 8.15
N PRO A 107 -5.24 20.67 6.83
CA PRO A 107 -3.94 20.69 6.16
C PRO A 107 -3.10 21.87 6.66
N LEU A 108 -1.79 21.68 6.73
CA LEU A 108 -0.81 22.71 7.08
C LEU A 108 -0.69 23.75 5.96
N ASP A 109 -0.47 25.00 6.36
CA ASP A 109 -0.31 26.13 5.46
C ASP A 109 1.17 26.49 5.31
N ALA A 110 1.67 26.45 4.07
CA ALA A 110 3.04 26.83 3.71
C ALA A 110 3.47 28.24 4.17
N ARG A 111 2.52 29.14 4.44
CA ARG A 111 2.76 30.52 4.88
C ARG A 111 2.92 30.64 6.39
N VAL A 112 2.27 29.77 7.15
CA VAL A 112 2.18 29.84 8.61
C VAL A 112 3.12 28.84 9.25
N ASP A 113 3.21 27.63 8.70
CA ASP A 113 3.92 26.51 9.31
C ASP A 113 5.42 26.53 8.95
N PRO A 114 6.32 26.78 9.91
CA PRO A 114 7.76 26.94 9.63
C PRO A 114 8.42 25.64 9.14
N GLN A 115 7.86 24.48 9.50
CA GLN A 115 8.38 23.17 9.13
C GLN A 115 7.88 22.68 7.77
N TYR A 116 6.87 23.33 7.18
CA TYR A 116 6.19 22.86 5.97
C TYR A 116 7.17 22.57 4.82
N LYS A 117 8.05 23.52 4.53
CA LYS A 117 9.01 23.41 3.41
C LYS A 117 10.06 22.32 3.63
N SER A 118 10.59 22.20 4.86
CA SER A 118 11.61 21.20 5.16
C SER A 118 11.04 19.78 5.15
N VAL A 119 9.84 19.61 5.71
CA VAL A 119 9.11 18.33 5.71
C VAL A 119 8.79 17.87 4.30
N LEU A 120 8.20 18.74 3.46
CA LEU A 120 7.90 18.37 2.08
C LEU A 120 9.15 18.07 1.26
N SER A 121 10.24 18.81 1.47
CA SER A 121 11.52 18.53 0.81
C SER A 121 12.03 17.14 1.15
N ARG A 122 12.01 16.76 2.44
CA ARG A 122 12.44 15.44 2.91
C ARG A 122 11.56 14.33 2.37
N ILE A 123 10.24 14.51 2.37
CA ILE A 123 9.28 13.56 1.78
C ILE A 123 9.55 13.39 0.28
N LYS A 124 9.74 14.49 -0.46
CA LYS A 124 10.02 14.45 -1.90
C LYS A 124 11.29 13.68 -2.23
N MET A 125 12.34 13.86 -1.43
CA MET A 125 13.57 13.07 -1.55
C MET A 125 13.30 11.58 -1.34
N ALA A 126 12.57 11.21 -0.28
CA ALA A 126 12.24 9.82 0.01
C ALA A 126 11.38 9.17 -1.08
N VAL A 127 10.42 9.91 -1.65
CA VAL A 127 9.63 9.47 -2.81
C VAL A 127 10.52 9.21 -4.02
N THR A 128 11.46 10.11 -4.31
CA THR A 128 12.37 9.97 -5.43
C THR A 128 13.27 8.74 -5.26
N GLU A 129 13.81 8.50 -4.06
CA GLU A 129 14.61 7.31 -3.78
C GLU A 129 13.79 6.02 -3.85
N HIS A 130 12.56 6.02 -3.34
CA HIS A 130 11.66 4.87 -3.45
C HIS A 130 11.31 4.55 -4.90
N GLN A 131 10.97 5.57 -5.71
CA GLN A 131 10.63 5.35 -7.12
C GLN A 131 11.78 4.73 -7.92
N LYS A 132 13.05 5.01 -7.56
CA LYS A 132 14.22 4.36 -8.18
C LYS A 132 14.32 2.87 -7.89
N THR A 133 13.74 2.38 -6.78
CA THR A 133 13.76 0.95 -6.43
C THR A 133 12.63 0.16 -7.09
N ILE A 134 11.61 0.84 -7.64
CA ILE A 134 10.47 0.20 -8.29
C ILE A 134 10.86 -0.21 -9.71
N SER A 135 10.98 -1.51 -9.93
CA SER A 135 11.11 -2.09 -11.27
C SER A 135 9.75 -2.17 -11.96
N VAL A 136 9.69 -1.84 -13.25
CA VAL A 136 8.50 -2.08 -14.07
C VAL A 136 8.26 -3.59 -14.18
N VAL A 137 7.07 -4.03 -13.78
CA VAL A 137 6.61 -5.42 -13.88
C VAL A 137 5.33 -5.50 -14.71
N PRO A 138 5.04 -6.65 -15.37
CA PRO A 138 3.78 -6.80 -16.10
C PRO A 138 2.57 -6.65 -15.18
N GLN A 139 1.59 -5.84 -15.59
CA GLN A 139 0.39 -5.59 -14.81
C GLN A 139 -0.47 -6.86 -14.70
N GLN A 140 -0.49 -7.46 -13.51
CA GLN A 140 -1.24 -8.68 -13.26
C GLN A 140 -2.75 -8.43 -13.30
N PHE A 141 -3.19 -7.25 -12.84
CA PHE A 141 -4.60 -6.85 -12.86
C PHE A 141 -4.97 -6.05 -14.11
N SER A 142 -4.45 -6.44 -15.28
CA SER A 142 -4.86 -5.82 -16.55
C SER A 142 -6.26 -6.31 -16.96
N PHE A 143 -6.93 -5.58 -17.85
CA PHE A 143 -8.24 -5.99 -18.38
C PHE A 143 -8.22 -7.44 -18.89
N PHE A 144 -7.26 -7.81 -19.75
CA PHE A 144 -7.16 -9.15 -20.33
C PHE A 144 -6.80 -10.25 -19.33
N ASN A 145 -6.10 -9.91 -18.25
CA ASN A 145 -5.75 -10.87 -17.20
C ASN A 145 -6.93 -11.09 -16.23
N ASN A 146 -7.82 -10.11 -16.08
CA ASN A 146 -9.01 -10.19 -15.24
C ASN A 146 -10.26 -10.74 -15.96
N LEU A 147 -10.22 -10.91 -17.28
CA LEU A 147 -11.32 -11.55 -18.00
C LEU A 147 -11.48 -13.00 -17.54
N TRP A 148 -12.72 -13.39 -17.24
CA TRP A 148 -13.04 -14.76 -16.84
C TRP A 148 -12.64 -15.74 -17.95
N ARG A 149 -11.91 -16.79 -17.58
CA ARG A 149 -11.42 -17.83 -18.49
C ARG A 149 -12.05 -19.16 -18.11
N PRO A 150 -13.02 -19.68 -18.90
CA PRO A 150 -13.71 -20.93 -18.56
C PRO A 150 -12.76 -22.11 -18.35
N TRP A 151 -11.67 -22.18 -19.13
CA TRP A 151 -10.67 -23.26 -19.05
C TRP A 151 -9.71 -23.16 -17.87
N LEU A 152 -9.75 -22.08 -17.07
CA LEU A 152 -8.95 -21.95 -15.84
C LEU A 152 -9.79 -22.15 -14.57
N GLN A 153 -11.08 -22.48 -14.71
CA GLN A 153 -11.94 -22.68 -13.55
C GLN A 153 -11.73 -24.07 -12.96
N PRO A 154 -11.42 -24.20 -11.66
CA PRO A 154 -11.47 -25.50 -11.01
C PRO A 154 -12.90 -26.02 -11.05
N CYS A 155 -13.10 -27.19 -11.64
CA CYS A 155 -14.42 -27.81 -11.79
C CYS A 155 -14.35 -29.26 -11.33
N CYS A 156 -15.12 -29.56 -10.30
CA CYS A 156 -15.41 -30.92 -9.87
C CYS A 156 -16.70 -31.39 -10.56
N GLY A 157 -16.78 -32.65 -10.98
CA GLY A 157 -17.88 -33.13 -11.82
C GLY A 157 -17.69 -32.76 -13.29
N THR A 158 -18.78 -32.38 -13.98
CA THR A 158 -18.79 -32.16 -15.42
C THR A 158 -19.06 -30.69 -15.74
N PHE A 159 -18.08 -29.98 -16.30
CA PHE A 159 -18.27 -28.62 -16.79
C PHE A 159 -19.40 -28.54 -17.84
N PRO A 160 -20.31 -27.54 -17.81
CA PRO A 160 -20.33 -26.35 -16.93
C PRO A 160 -21.06 -26.56 -15.58
N PHE A 161 -21.57 -27.76 -15.33
CA PHE A 161 -22.31 -28.13 -14.11
C PHE A 161 -21.34 -28.64 -13.03
N CYS A 162 -20.46 -27.74 -12.58
CA CYS A 162 -19.49 -28.07 -11.54
C CYS A 162 -20.21 -28.29 -10.20
N TRP A 163 -20.05 -29.47 -9.60
CA TRP A 163 -20.54 -29.79 -8.25
C TRP A 163 -19.51 -30.63 -7.51
N CYS A 164 -19.41 -30.45 -6.20
CA CYS A 164 -18.57 -31.25 -5.34
C CYS A 164 -19.18 -31.27 -3.93
N ASP A 165 -19.22 -32.44 -3.31
CA ASP A 165 -19.68 -32.68 -1.93
C ASP A 165 -18.66 -33.59 -1.24
N LYS A 166 -17.40 -33.13 -1.21
CA LYS A 166 -16.33 -33.84 -0.53
C LYS A 166 -15.68 -32.94 0.50
N GLU A 167 -16.37 -32.76 1.60
CA GLU A 167 -15.70 -32.58 2.89
C GLU A 167 -15.60 -33.98 3.54
N ASP A 168 -14.70 -34.83 3.03
CA ASP A 168 -14.47 -36.15 3.62
C ASP A 168 -13.87 -35.97 5.03
N HIS A 169 -14.72 -36.08 6.05
CA HIS A 169 -14.32 -36.26 7.45
C HIS A 169 -13.50 -37.55 7.57
N ASN A 170 -12.17 -37.43 7.59
CA ASN A 170 -11.27 -38.49 8.04
C ASN A 170 -11.43 -38.73 9.56
N VAL A 171 -12.57 -39.25 10.00
CA VAL A 171 -12.80 -39.74 11.36
C VAL A 171 -13.73 -40.97 11.36
N ALA A 172 -13.38 -42.03 10.64
CA ALA A 172 -13.95 -43.37 10.85
C ALA A 172 -13.01 -44.46 10.33
N GLY A 173 -11.89 -44.65 11.04
CA GLY A 173 -10.89 -45.68 10.72
C GLY A 173 -10.04 -46.09 11.92
N LEU A 174 -10.62 -46.02 13.13
CA LEU A 174 -10.10 -46.66 14.34
C LEU A 174 -11.29 -47.29 15.06
N MET A 175 -11.71 -48.45 14.57
CA MET A 175 -12.33 -49.55 15.33
C MET A 175 -12.78 -50.62 14.32
N GLY A 176 -12.11 -51.76 14.37
CA GLY A 176 -12.27 -52.92 13.49
C GLY A 176 -11.05 -53.81 13.63
#